data_AF-A0A9D1W9N5-F1
#
_entry.id   AF-A0A9D1W9N5-F1
#
_cell.length_a   1.000
_cell.length_b   1.000
_cell.length_c   1.000
_cell.angle_alpha   90.00
_cell.angle_beta   90.00
_cell.angle_gamma   90.00
#
_symmetry.space_group_name_H-M   'P 1'
#
loop_
_entity.id
_entity.type
_entity.pdbx_description
1 polymer ?
#
loop_
_entity_poly.entity_id
_entity_poly.type
_entity_poly.pdbx_seq_one_letter_code
_entity_poly.pdbx_strand_id
1 'polypeptide(L)'
;MSEPIKHIIEKFDVQDANWLAEPFGSGHINDTYKVYCSSEPQISYLLQRVNHHVFKDVEGLMSNLQIVLKHLKGKYRERGEVDVDKKTLTLIPTKDGQSFVKDQDGNYWRMFILLENTRSYDIVENQEQAFAGGQAFGEFQAMLADLDVEELIEILPNFH
;
A
#
# COMPACT_ATOMS: atom_id res chain seq x y z
N MET A 1 5.67 0.59 22.01
CA MET A 1 4.96 1.35 20.96
C MET A 1 4.82 2.77 21.45
N SER A 2 5.15 3.77 20.65
CA SER A 2 4.79 5.13 21.02
C SER A 2 3.26 5.23 21.01
N GLU A 3 2.65 5.83 22.03
CA GLU A 3 1.18 6.04 22.12
C GLU A 3 0.53 6.61 20.83
N PRO A 4 1.21 7.42 19.99
CA PRO A 4 0.63 7.94 18.75
C PRO A 4 0.20 6.88 17.72
N ILE A 5 0.98 5.82 17.50
CA ILE A 5 0.71 4.86 16.40
C ILE A 5 -0.54 4.03 16.67
N LYS A 6 -0.76 3.65 17.93
CA LYS A 6 -1.97 2.90 18.31
C LYS A 6 -3.24 3.68 17.96
N HIS A 7 -3.26 4.97 18.29
CA HIS A 7 -4.40 5.84 17.98
C HIS A 7 -4.63 6.00 16.47
N ILE A 8 -3.58 5.94 15.66
CA ILE A 8 -3.71 5.95 14.20
C ILE A 8 -4.35 4.66 13.69
N ILE A 9 -3.94 3.50 14.20
CA ILE A 9 -4.51 2.20 13.81
C ILE A 9 -6.02 2.15 14.09
N GLU A 10 -6.45 2.67 15.25
CA GLU A 10 -7.86 2.67 15.68
C GLU A 10 -8.80 3.49 14.79
N LYS A 11 -8.25 4.36 13.93
CA LYS A 11 -9.01 5.13 12.93
C LYS A 11 -9.29 4.35 11.65
N PHE A 12 -8.56 3.27 11.40
CA PHE A 12 -8.78 2.38 10.26
C PHE A 12 -9.90 1.38 10.54
N ASP A 13 -10.55 0.91 9.47
CA ASP A 13 -11.58 -0.13 9.53
C ASP A 13 -10.94 -1.50 9.72
N VAL A 14 -10.39 -1.70 10.92
CA VAL A 14 -9.84 -2.95 11.40
C VAL A 14 -10.63 -3.38 12.64
N GLN A 15 -10.72 -4.70 12.84
CA GLN A 15 -11.36 -5.24 14.04
C GLN A 15 -10.73 -4.69 15.32
N ASP A 16 -11.55 -4.48 16.35
CA ASP A 16 -11.09 -4.01 17.64
C ASP A 16 -10.25 -5.12 18.31
N ALA A 17 -8.94 -4.88 18.37
CA ALA A 17 -7.97 -5.81 18.95
C ALA A 17 -6.80 -5.05 19.58
N ASN A 18 -5.97 -5.76 20.35
CA ASN A 18 -4.73 -5.18 20.86
C ASN A 18 -3.65 -5.22 19.77
N TRP A 19 -3.74 -4.28 18.84
CA TRP A 19 -2.79 -4.14 17.74
C TRP A 19 -1.42 -3.70 18.25
N LEU A 20 -0.39 -4.36 17.74
CA LEU A 20 1.01 -4.01 17.91
C LEU A 20 1.56 -3.49 16.59
N ALA A 21 2.57 -2.60 16.65
CA ALA A 21 3.22 -2.07 15.47
C ALA A 21 4.75 -2.07 15.66
N GLU A 22 5.46 -2.54 14.64
CA GLU A 22 6.93 -2.54 14.58
C GLU A 22 7.41 -1.97 13.23
N PRO A 23 8.57 -1.29 13.17
CA PRO A 23 9.16 -0.87 11.91
C PRO A 23 9.34 -2.07 10.96
N PHE A 24 9.03 -1.88 9.67
CA PHE A 24 9.02 -2.96 8.68
C PHE A 24 9.60 -2.52 7.34
N GLY A 25 10.53 -3.34 6.83
CA GLY A 25 11.21 -3.10 5.56
C GLY A 25 12.42 -2.15 5.66
N SER A 26 13.11 -2.00 4.52
CA SER A 26 14.31 -1.15 4.33
C SER A 26 14.02 0.15 3.58
N GLY A 27 12.74 0.42 3.26
CA GLY A 27 12.32 1.52 2.39
C GLY A 27 12.80 2.89 2.88
N HIS A 28 13.33 3.69 1.95
CA HIS A 28 13.93 5.01 2.26
C HIS A 28 12.96 6.19 2.13
N ILE A 29 11.77 5.99 1.57
CA ILE A 29 10.84 7.08 1.24
C ILE A 29 9.81 7.27 2.35
N ASN A 30 9.00 6.26 2.65
CA ASN A 30 7.93 6.31 3.65
C ASN A 30 8.32 5.52 4.90
N ASP A 31 7.93 6.00 6.09
CA ASP A 31 8.06 5.19 7.30
C ASP A 31 7.01 4.08 7.26
N THR A 32 7.47 2.84 7.35
CA THR A 32 6.63 1.67 7.15
C THR A 32 6.63 0.83 8.42
N TYR A 33 5.44 0.42 8.87
CA TYR A 33 5.22 -0.36 10.06
C TYR A 33 4.38 -1.59 9.74
N LYS A 34 4.79 -2.75 10.27
CA LYS A 34 3.95 -3.95 10.29
C LYS A 34 3.05 -3.86 11.51
N VAL A 35 1.74 -3.91 11.27
CA VAL A 35 0.70 -3.96 12.31
C VAL A 35 0.18 -5.38 12.42
N TYR A 36 0.15 -5.92 13.63
CA TYR A 36 -0.25 -7.32 13.87
C TYR A 36 -0.86 -7.47 15.26
N CYS A 37 -1.66 -8.51 15.48
CA CYS A 37 -2.18 -8.85 16.80
C CYS A 37 -1.64 -10.20 17.23
N SER A 38 -1.07 -10.30 18.44
CA SER A 38 -0.49 -11.56 18.93
C SER A 38 -1.51 -12.68 19.11
N SER A 39 -2.79 -12.36 19.34
CA SER A 39 -3.87 -13.34 19.40
C SER A 39 -4.35 -13.79 18.03
N GLU A 40 -4.09 -13.02 16.98
CA GLU A 40 -4.51 -13.30 15.60
C GLU A 40 -3.36 -13.05 14.62
N PRO A 41 -2.30 -13.88 14.68
CA PRO A 41 -1.06 -13.64 13.95
C PRO A 41 -1.21 -13.74 12.42
N GLN A 42 -2.32 -14.29 11.92
CA GLN A 42 -2.61 -14.47 10.49
C GLN A 42 -3.22 -13.22 9.83
N ILE A 43 -3.52 -12.19 10.62
CA ILE A 43 -4.02 -10.92 10.12
C ILE A 43 -2.96 -9.87 10.43
N SER A 44 -2.31 -9.41 9.37
CA SER A 44 -1.33 -8.34 9.46
C SER A 44 -1.60 -7.26 8.42
N TYR A 45 -1.24 -6.03 8.79
CA TYR A 45 -1.42 -4.85 7.96
C TYR A 45 -0.09 -4.13 7.79
N LEU A 46 0.01 -3.38 6.70
CA LEU A 46 1.10 -2.45 6.44
C LEU A 46 0.58 -1.04 6.69
N LEU A 47 1.03 -0.41 7.79
CA LEU A 47 0.76 0.99 8.07
C LEU A 47 1.94 1.82 7.56
N GLN A 48 1.65 2.88 6.79
CA GLN A 48 2.68 3.77 6.26
C GLN A 48 2.39 5.21 6.64
N ARG A 49 3.41 5.90 7.17
CA ARG A 49 3.46 7.36 7.20
C ARG A 49 4.00 7.86 5.87
N VAL A 50 3.17 8.57 5.12
CA VAL A 50 3.55 9.13 3.82
C VAL A 50 4.54 10.27 4.04
N ASN A 51 5.66 10.23 3.32
CA ASN A 51 6.63 11.31 3.32
C ASN A 51 6.12 12.48 2.46
N HIS A 52 5.36 13.35 3.11
CA HIS A 52 4.79 14.54 2.51
C HIS A 52 5.84 15.65 2.23
N HIS A 53 7.13 15.42 2.54
CA HIS A 53 8.21 16.27 2.03
C HIS A 53 8.54 15.94 0.58
N VAL A 54 8.41 14.67 0.19
CA VAL A 54 8.57 14.19 -1.19
C VAL A 54 7.26 14.35 -1.95
N PHE A 55 6.16 13.84 -1.40
CA PHE A 55 4.82 13.92 -2.00
C PHE A 55 4.06 15.13 -1.46
N LYS A 56 4.15 16.27 -2.16
CA LYS A 56 3.49 17.52 -1.72
C LYS A 56 1.97 17.43 -1.79
N ASP A 57 1.45 16.76 -2.82
CA ASP A 57 0.03 16.50 -2.99
C ASP A 57 -0.31 15.06 -2.58
N VAL A 58 -0.56 14.86 -1.28
CA VAL A 58 -0.92 13.54 -0.74
C VAL A 58 -2.32 13.13 -1.16
N GLU A 59 -3.24 14.08 -1.34
CA GLU A 59 -4.60 13.80 -1.79
C GLU A 59 -4.58 13.27 -3.24
N GLY A 60 -3.84 13.93 -4.13
CA GLY A 60 -3.60 13.46 -5.49
C GLY A 60 -2.90 12.09 -5.53
N LEU A 61 -1.91 11.87 -4.66
CA LEU A 61 -1.25 10.56 -4.53
C LEU A 61 -2.26 9.46 -4.16
N MET A 62 -3.14 9.72 -3.21
CA MET A 62 -4.13 8.74 -2.76
C MET A 62 -5.24 8.54 -3.80
N SER A 63 -5.64 9.59 -4.53
CA SER A 63 -6.56 9.49 -5.66
C SER A 63 -6.00 8.58 -6.76
N ASN A 64 -4.76 8.84 -7.22
CA ASN A 64 -4.07 8.02 -8.20
C ASN A 64 -3.97 6.56 -7.74
N LEU A 65 -3.62 6.34 -6.47
CA LEU A 65 -3.54 5.00 -5.91
C LEU A 65 -4.90 4.28 -5.99
N GLN A 66 -6.00 4.93 -5.63
CA GLN A 66 -7.34 4.33 -5.70
C GLN A 66 -7.74 3.98 -7.14
N ILE A 67 -7.45 4.86 -8.11
CA ILE A 67 -7.70 4.64 -9.53
C ILE A 67 -6.95 3.41 -10.03
N VAL A 68 -5.63 3.38 -9.79
CA VAL A 68 -4.75 2.27 -10.20
C VAL A 68 -5.18 0.95 -9.57
N LEU A 69 -5.43 0.93 -8.25
CA LEU A 69 -5.86 -0.30 -7.57
C LEU A 69 -7.23 -0.78 -8.08
N LYS A 70 -8.18 0.13 -8.30
CA LYS A 70 -9.50 -0.22 -8.86
C LYS A 70 -9.34 -0.85 -10.25
N HIS A 71 -8.52 -0.25 -11.11
CA HIS A 71 -8.26 -0.75 -12.46
C HIS A 71 -7.62 -2.14 -12.44
N LEU A 72 -6.54 -2.32 -11.68
CA LEU A 72 -5.86 -3.62 -11.55
C LEU A 72 -6.78 -4.71 -11.00
N LYS A 73 -7.57 -4.40 -9.97
CA LYS A 73 -8.57 -5.34 -9.44
C LYS A 73 -9.63 -5.69 -10.49
N GLY A 74 -10.03 -4.74 -11.34
CA GLY A 74 -10.89 -4.98 -12.50
C GLY A 74 -10.28 -6.00 -13.46
N LYS A 75 -9.03 -5.79 -13.88
CA LYS A 75 -8.29 -6.71 -14.77
C LYS A 75 -8.18 -8.13 -14.22
N TYR A 76 -7.87 -8.28 -12.94
CA TYR A 76 -7.82 -9.61 -12.32
C TYR A 76 -9.20 -10.29 -12.31
N ARG A 77 -10.28 -9.55 -12.04
CA ARG A 77 -11.65 -10.10 -12.10
C ARG A 77 -12.04 -10.52 -13.51
N GLU A 78 -11.72 -9.72 -14.52
CA GLU A 78 -11.96 -10.06 -15.93
C GLU A 78 -11.24 -11.33 -16.38
N ARG A 79 -10.06 -11.59 -15.83
CA ARG A 79 -9.29 -12.83 -16.04
C ARG A 79 -9.85 -14.03 -15.26
N GLY A 80 -10.88 -13.85 -14.45
CA GLY A 80 -11.48 -14.93 -13.64
C GLY A 80 -10.66 -15.32 -12.42
N GLU A 81 -9.74 -14.47 -11.97
CA GLU A 81 -8.90 -14.76 -10.80
C GLU A 81 -9.71 -14.71 -9.50
N VAL A 82 -9.45 -15.69 -8.62
CA VAL A 82 -10.00 -15.74 -7.26
C VAL A 82 -9.07 -14.99 -6.29
N ASP A 83 -9.60 -14.53 -5.16
CA ASP A 83 -8.85 -13.81 -4.12
C ASP A 83 -8.05 -12.60 -4.64
N VAL A 84 -8.68 -11.76 -5.46
CA VAL A 84 -8.04 -10.56 -6.07
C VAL A 84 -7.36 -9.65 -5.03
N ASP A 85 -7.89 -9.59 -3.82
CA ASP A 85 -7.31 -8.79 -2.72
C ASP A 85 -5.94 -9.30 -2.24
N LYS A 86 -5.56 -10.53 -2.60
CA LYS A 86 -4.23 -11.11 -2.38
C LYS A 86 -3.27 -10.97 -3.55
N LYS A 87 -3.75 -10.49 -4.71
CA LYS A 87 -2.95 -10.36 -5.95
C LYS A 87 -2.38 -8.96 -6.14
N THR A 88 -2.97 -7.97 -5.48
CA THR A 88 -2.52 -6.58 -5.49
C THR A 88 -2.69 -5.96 -4.11
N LEU A 89 -2.18 -4.74 -3.91
CA LEU A 89 -2.38 -4.02 -2.68
C LEU A 89 -3.88 -3.78 -2.44
N THR A 90 -4.30 -4.00 -1.20
CA THR A 90 -5.67 -3.71 -0.76
C THR A 90 -5.62 -2.67 0.32
N LEU A 91 -6.13 -1.47 -0.01
CA LEU A 91 -6.22 -0.36 0.93
C LEU A 91 -7.29 -0.66 1.97
N ILE A 92 -6.95 -0.44 3.24
CA ILE A 92 -7.90 -0.45 4.35
C ILE A 92 -8.44 0.97 4.50
N PRO A 93 -9.75 1.19 4.35
CA PRO A 93 -10.34 2.51 4.55
C PRO A 93 -10.31 2.88 6.02
N THR A 94 -10.51 4.15 6.29
CA THR A 94 -10.82 4.63 7.64
C THR A 94 -12.24 4.26 8.04
N LYS A 95 -12.57 4.36 9.33
CA LYS A 95 -13.93 4.11 9.84
C LYS A 95 -14.98 5.06 9.25
N ASP A 96 -14.56 6.23 8.73
CA ASP A 96 -15.38 7.19 7.98
C ASP A 96 -15.30 7.01 6.45
N GLY A 97 -14.63 5.97 5.95
CA GLY A 97 -14.59 5.60 4.53
C GLY A 97 -13.53 6.29 3.68
N GLN A 98 -12.63 7.06 4.31
CA GLN A 98 -11.53 7.76 3.64
C GLN A 98 -10.37 6.80 3.36
N SER A 99 -9.51 7.16 2.39
CA SER A 99 -8.36 6.35 1.98
C SER A 99 -7.11 6.55 2.85
N PHE A 100 -7.08 7.60 3.67
CA PHE A 100 -5.97 7.94 4.54
C PHE A 100 -6.44 8.78 5.74
N VAL A 101 -5.57 8.90 6.75
CA VAL A 101 -5.76 9.73 7.94
C VAL A 101 -4.71 10.83 7.98
N LYS A 102 -5.09 12.04 8.37
CA LYS A 102 -4.15 13.08 8.80
C LYS A 102 -4.12 13.15 10.33
N ASP A 103 -2.93 13.09 10.92
CA ASP A 103 -2.77 13.23 12.37
C ASP A 103 -2.69 14.70 12.82
N GLN A 104 -2.60 14.92 14.14
CA GLN A 104 -2.56 16.26 14.72
C GLN A 104 -1.26 17.01 14.40
N ASP A 105 -0.19 16.28 14.11
CA ASP A 105 1.12 16.82 13.73
C ASP A 105 1.20 17.10 12.21
N GLY A 106 0.11 16.84 11.48
CA GLY A 106 0.01 17.06 10.04
C GLY A 106 0.60 15.93 9.19
N ASN A 107 0.98 14.79 9.78
CA ASN A 107 1.42 13.64 9.00
C ASN A 107 0.24 12.88 8.40
N TYR A 108 0.51 12.24 7.26
CA TYR A 108 -0.47 11.47 6.52
C TYR A 108 -0.19 9.98 6.66
N TRP A 109 -1.24 9.21 6.90
CA TRP A 109 -1.17 7.78 7.21
C TRP A 109 -2.12 7.00 6.31
N ARG A 110 -1.64 5.88 5.77
CA ARG A 110 -2.46 4.94 4.98
C ARG A 110 -2.18 3.51 5.42
N MET A 111 -3.15 2.62 5.23
CA MET A 111 -3.05 1.23 5.65
C MET A 111 -3.41 0.27 4.51
N PHE A 112 -2.68 -0.84 4.42
CA PHE A 112 -2.95 -1.92 3.49
C PHE A 112 -3.03 -3.27 4.20
N ILE A 113 -3.71 -4.24 3.59
CA ILE A 113 -3.50 -5.66 3.94
C ILE A 113 -2.04 -6.01 3.68
N LEU A 114 -1.36 -6.61 4.67
CA LEU A 114 -0.05 -7.19 4.44
C LEU A 114 -0.22 -8.56 3.78
N LEU A 115 0.30 -8.69 2.56
CA LEU A 115 0.27 -9.98 1.86
C LEU A 115 1.29 -10.92 2.52
N GLU A 116 0.77 -11.91 3.24
CA GLU A 116 1.63 -12.92 3.87
C GLU A 116 2.33 -13.78 2.82
N ASN A 117 3.51 -14.31 3.16
CA ASN A 117 4.35 -15.15 2.29
C ASN A 117 4.93 -14.45 1.04
N THR A 118 4.87 -13.13 0.93
CA THR A 118 5.64 -12.40 -0.08
C THR A 118 7.05 -12.10 0.44
N ARG A 119 8.08 -12.41 -0.35
CA ARG A 119 9.46 -11.99 -0.09
C ARG A 119 9.82 -10.86 -1.05
N SER A 120 10.19 -9.71 -0.51
CA SER A 120 10.83 -8.63 -1.27
C SER A 120 12.35 -8.82 -1.17
N TYR A 121 13.05 -8.71 -2.29
CA TYR A 121 14.50 -8.78 -2.36
C TYR A 121 15.02 -7.41 -2.77
N ASP A 122 15.83 -6.80 -1.90
CA ASP A 122 16.39 -5.45 -2.15
C ASP A 122 17.51 -5.48 -3.21
N ILE A 123 18.16 -6.63 -3.38
CA ILE A 123 19.21 -6.87 -4.37
C ILE A 123 18.86 -8.13 -5.13
N VAL A 124 19.01 -8.08 -6.46
CA VAL A 124 18.85 -9.24 -7.33
C VAL A 124 20.07 -10.16 -7.16
N GLU A 125 19.86 -11.35 -6.63
CA GLU A 125 20.92 -12.31 -6.31
C GLU A 125 21.16 -13.31 -7.44
N ASN A 126 20.17 -13.54 -8.31
CA ASN A 126 20.26 -14.50 -9.40
C ASN A 126 19.39 -14.14 -10.63
N GLN A 127 19.61 -14.84 -11.74
CA GLN A 127 18.91 -14.61 -13.00
C GLN A 127 17.40 -14.92 -12.93
N GLU A 128 16.99 -15.88 -12.09
CA GLU A 128 15.57 -16.22 -11.93
C GLU A 128 14.81 -15.08 -11.25
N GLN A 129 15.39 -14.46 -10.22
CA GLN A 129 14.84 -13.25 -9.59
C GLN A 129 14.76 -12.09 -10.59
N ALA A 130 15.79 -11.88 -11.41
CA ALA A 130 15.79 -10.85 -12.45
C ALA A 130 14.65 -11.07 -13.45
N PHE A 131 14.49 -12.30 -13.93
CA PHE A 131 13.45 -12.68 -14.88
C PHE A 131 12.05 -12.51 -14.28
N ALA A 132 11.82 -13.03 -13.07
CA ALA A 132 10.54 -12.90 -12.37
C ALA A 132 10.18 -11.43 -12.11
N GLY A 133 11.17 -10.60 -11.73
CA GLY A 133 10.98 -9.17 -11.55
C GLY A 133 10.61 -8.46 -12.86
N GLY A 134 11.33 -8.76 -13.95
CA GLY A 134 11.03 -8.22 -15.28
C GLY A 134 9.66 -8.65 -15.80
N GLN A 135 9.30 -9.91 -15.60
CA GLN A 135 7.98 -10.43 -15.95
C GLN A 135 6.87 -9.71 -15.16
N ALA A 136 6.99 -9.62 -13.84
CA ALA A 136 6.01 -8.94 -12.99
C ALA A 136 5.85 -7.46 -13.37
N PHE A 137 6.95 -6.78 -13.68
CA PHE A 137 6.93 -5.39 -14.12
C PHE A 137 6.27 -5.24 -15.51
N GLY A 138 6.60 -6.12 -16.46
CA GLY A 138 5.98 -6.12 -17.78
C GLY A 138 4.47 -6.42 -17.74
N GLU A 139 4.07 -7.38 -16.90
CA GLU A 139 2.66 -7.68 -16.64
C GLU A 139 1.93 -6.48 -16.01
N PHE A 140 2.57 -5.80 -15.06
CA PHE A 140 2.02 -4.59 -14.44
C PHE A 140 1.81 -3.47 -15.47
N GLN A 141 2.81 -3.19 -16.32
CA GLN A 141 2.68 -2.21 -17.41
C GLN A 141 1.57 -2.59 -18.39
N ALA A 142 1.50 -3.87 -18.79
CA ALA A 142 0.45 -4.35 -19.70
C ALA A 142 -0.95 -4.24 -19.09
N MET A 143 -1.10 -4.46 -17.78
CA MET A 143 -2.37 -4.30 -17.08
C MET A 143 -2.80 -2.85 -16.92
N LEU A 144 -1.88 -1.89 -17.06
CA LEU A 144 -2.17 -0.45 -16.98
C LEU A 144 -2.22 0.24 -18.36
N ALA A 145 -1.95 -0.50 -19.45
CA ALA A 145 -1.81 0.07 -20.79
C ALA A 145 -3.09 0.76 -21.31
N ASP A 146 -4.25 0.40 -20.77
CA ASP A 146 -5.55 1.00 -21.09
C ASP A 146 -6.17 1.76 -19.91
N LEU A 147 -5.38 2.08 -18.89
CA LEU A 147 -5.79 3.04 -17.87
C LEU A 147 -5.81 4.43 -18.49
N ASP A 148 -6.91 5.16 -18.27
CA ASP A 148 -7.01 6.55 -18.70
C ASP A 148 -6.04 7.43 -17.88
N VAL A 149 -5.00 7.91 -18.55
CA VAL A 149 -3.97 8.75 -17.93
C VAL A 149 -4.48 10.15 -17.60
N GLU A 150 -5.58 10.60 -18.22
CA GLU A 150 -6.21 11.89 -17.91
C GLU A 150 -6.86 11.89 -16.52
N GLU A 151 -7.16 10.70 -15.97
CA GLU A 151 -7.63 10.55 -14.59
C GLU A 151 -6.51 10.69 -13.54
N LEU A 152 -5.24 10.62 -13.95
CA LEU A 152 -4.10 10.66 -13.04
C LEU A 152 -3.53 12.07 -12.88
N ILE A 153 -3.22 12.43 -11.63
CA ILE A 153 -2.61 13.71 -11.26
C ILE A 153 -1.08 13.56 -11.27
N GLU A 154 -0.35 14.54 -11.80
CA GLU A 154 1.11 14.57 -11.66
C GLU A 154 1.50 14.93 -10.22
N ILE A 155 1.92 13.93 -9.44
CA ILE A 155 2.21 14.08 -8.01
C ILE A 155 3.70 14.34 -7.70
N LEU A 156 4.56 14.15 -8.69
CA LEU A 156 6.01 14.38 -8.61
C LEU A 156 6.49 15.09 -9.89
N PRO A 157 6.46 16.43 -9.92
CA PRO A 157 6.92 17.19 -11.06
C PRO A 157 8.39 16.91 -11.38
N ASN A 158 8.71 16.67 -12.65
CA ASN A 158 10.07 16.40 -13.17
C ASN A 158 10.69 15.05 -12.77
N PHE A 159 9.88 14.06 -12.39
CA PHE A 159 10.35 12.69 -12.15
C PHE A 159 10.12 11.86 -13.42
N HIS A 160 11.10 11.86 -14.34
CA HIS A 160 11.06 11.16 -15.63
C HIS A 160 12.39 10.45 -15.93
#